data_AF-A0A962QGY4-F1
#
_entry.id   AF-A0A962QGY4-F1
#
_cell.length_a   1.000
_cell.length_b   1.000
_cell.length_c   1.000
_cell.angle_alpha   90.00
_cell.angle_beta   90.00
_cell.angle_gamma   90.00
#
_symmetry.space_group_name_H-M   'P 1'
#
loop_
_entity.id
_entity.type
_entity.pdbx_description
1 polymer ?
#
loop_
_entity_poly.entity_id
_entity_poly.type
_entity_poly.pdbx_seq_one_letter_code
_entity_poly.pdbx_strand_id
1 'polypeptide(L)'
;SDTSMQSHINKMVNHTDLNPWYWLADGEKGYSFATVSAFPLKEGDPAPEPGSQLIYGDDGDWAGENGTAMMIDEIIAEIESQNGDVICSFIAAAHAHFLGKYIEQLTESKS
;
A
#
# COMPACT_ATOMS: atom_id res chain seq x y z
N SER A 1 -20.60 2.57 8.05
CA SER A 1 -20.68 3.64 7.04
C SER A 1 -19.93 3.19 5.79
N ASP A 2 -20.65 2.71 4.77
CA ASP A 2 -20.10 2.30 3.45
C ASP A 2 -19.30 3.41 2.75
N THR A 3 -19.54 4.67 3.11
CA THR A 3 -18.92 5.86 2.53
C THR A 3 -17.42 5.97 2.78
N SER A 4 -16.86 5.38 3.86
CA SER A 4 -15.41 5.43 4.07
C SER A 4 -14.67 4.48 3.13
N MET A 5 -15.16 3.25 2.97
CA MET A 5 -14.54 2.25 2.10
C MET A 5 -14.47 2.71 0.64
N GLN A 6 -15.59 3.17 0.10
CA GLN A 6 -15.66 3.59 -1.29
C GLN A 6 -14.74 4.78 -1.56
N SER A 7 -14.56 5.67 -0.58
CA SER A 7 -13.60 6.78 -0.69
C SER A 7 -12.16 6.28 -0.77
N HIS A 8 -11.78 5.28 0.04
CA HIS A 8 -10.45 4.68 -0.01
C HIS A 8 -10.20 3.91 -1.32
N ILE A 9 -11.20 3.16 -1.83
CA ILE A 9 -11.13 2.50 -3.14
C ILE A 9 -10.89 3.54 -4.24
N ASN A 10 -11.70 4.60 -4.27
CA ASN A 10 -11.61 5.61 -5.32
C ASN A 10 -10.24 6.33 -5.31
N LYS A 11 -9.67 6.58 -4.12
CA LYS A 11 -8.33 7.16 -4.00
C LYS A 11 -7.26 6.23 -4.57
N MET A 12 -7.29 4.95 -4.19
CA MET A 12 -6.35 3.95 -4.67
C MET A 12 -6.41 3.82 -6.19
N VAL A 13 -7.60 3.55 -6.75
CA VAL A 13 -7.82 3.40 -8.20
C VAL A 13 -7.35 4.63 -8.97
N ASN A 14 -7.72 5.85 -8.53
CA ASN A 14 -7.33 7.07 -9.23
C ASN A 14 -5.81 7.29 -9.25
N HIS A 15 -5.08 6.83 -8.23
CA HIS A 15 -3.62 7.03 -8.17
C HIS A 15 -2.86 5.90 -8.86
N THR A 16 -3.36 4.64 -8.79
CA THR A 16 -2.68 3.49 -9.37
C THR A 16 -2.92 3.31 -10.87
N ASP A 17 -4.07 3.75 -11.40
CA ASP A 17 -4.39 3.60 -12.83
C ASP A 17 -3.77 4.71 -13.70
N LEU A 18 -3.49 5.87 -13.10
CA LEU A 18 -3.00 7.04 -13.84
C LEU A 18 -1.49 7.26 -13.71
N ASN A 19 -0.85 6.74 -12.66
CA ASN A 19 0.57 6.93 -12.40
C ASN A 19 1.27 5.60 -12.06
N PRO A 20 2.55 5.44 -12.43
CA PRO A 20 3.37 4.36 -11.91
C PRO A 20 3.37 4.41 -10.39
N TRP A 21 2.92 3.31 -9.79
CA TRP A 21 2.91 3.15 -8.35
C TRP A 21 3.87 2.03 -7.97
N TYR A 22 4.40 2.10 -6.77
CA TYR A 22 5.27 1.07 -6.21
C TYR A 22 4.82 0.75 -4.80
N TRP A 23 5.22 -0.40 -4.28
CA TRP A 23 4.90 -0.76 -2.90
C TRP A 23 6.13 -0.89 -2.02
N LEU A 24 5.98 -0.46 -0.76
CA LEU A 24 6.98 -0.60 0.28
C LEU A 24 6.58 -1.72 1.22
N ALA A 25 7.53 -2.54 1.61
CA ALA A 25 7.36 -3.54 2.66
C ALA A 25 8.09 -3.12 3.93
N ASP A 26 7.41 -3.24 5.06
CA ASP A 26 7.96 -3.01 6.40
C ASP A 26 7.54 -4.14 7.36
N GLY A 27 8.47 -4.53 8.25
CA GLY A 27 8.34 -5.61 9.23
C GLY A 27 8.72 -7.02 8.73
N GLU A 28 9.12 -7.90 9.66
CA GLU A 28 9.62 -9.27 9.40
C GLU A 28 8.66 -10.17 8.62
N LYS A 29 7.36 -9.87 8.64
CA LYS A 29 6.33 -10.68 7.99
C LYS A 29 5.76 -10.06 6.71
N GLY A 30 6.24 -8.88 6.30
CA GLY A 30 5.87 -8.24 5.03
C GLY A 30 4.38 -7.91 4.88
N TYR A 31 3.68 -7.58 5.97
CA TYR A 31 2.23 -7.31 5.94
C TYR A 31 1.88 -5.86 5.62
N SER A 32 2.87 -4.98 5.53
CA SER A 32 2.64 -3.59 5.17
C SER A 32 2.91 -3.37 3.71
N PHE A 33 1.96 -2.69 3.08
CA PHE A 33 2.01 -2.29 1.69
C PHE A 33 1.63 -0.81 1.66
N ALA A 34 2.61 0.07 1.78
CA ALA A 34 2.39 1.46 1.39
C ALA A 34 2.47 1.50 -0.13
N THR A 35 1.53 2.17 -0.78
CA THR A 35 1.61 2.47 -2.20
C THR A 35 2.19 3.87 -2.36
N VAL A 36 3.17 4.05 -3.22
CA VAL A 36 3.85 5.34 -3.45
C VAL A 36 3.94 5.65 -4.93
N SER A 37 3.92 6.94 -5.27
CA SER A 37 4.47 7.43 -6.53
C SER A 37 5.97 7.62 -6.35
N ALA A 38 6.77 7.12 -7.28
CA ALA A 38 8.22 7.28 -7.24
C ALA A 38 8.80 7.40 -8.66
N PHE A 39 10.00 7.97 -8.75
CA PHE A 39 10.72 8.12 -10.02
C PHE A 39 12.22 7.86 -9.83
N PRO A 40 12.96 7.51 -10.89
CA PRO A 40 14.40 7.33 -10.83
C PRO A 40 15.11 8.57 -10.29
N LEU A 41 16.00 8.39 -9.32
CA LEU A 41 16.76 9.46 -8.69
C LEU A 41 17.66 10.20 -9.70
N LYS A 42 18.16 9.49 -10.71
CA LYS A 42 18.98 10.06 -11.79
C LYS A 42 18.18 10.08 -13.10
N GLU A 43 18.32 11.19 -13.81
CA GLU A 43 17.72 11.35 -15.12
C GLU A 43 18.29 10.32 -16.12
N GLY A 44 17.39 9.61 -16.81
CA GLY A 44 17.75 8.61 -17.82
C GLY A 44 17.95 7.18 -17.29
N ASP A 45 17.94 6.96 -15.98
CA ASP A 45 17.96 5.61 -15.41
C ASP A 45 16.64 4.87 -15.71
N PRO A 46 16.69 3.55 -15.96
CA PRO A 46 15.49 2.78 -16.25
C PRO A 46 14.61 2.66 -15.01
N ALA A 47 13.36 3.11 -15.11
CA ALA A 47 12.39 2.88 -14.06
C ALA A 47 12.06 1.39 -13.91
N PRO A 48 11.88 0.87 -12.68
CA PRO A 48 11.37 -0.48 -12.45
C PRO A 48 9.92 -0.59 -12.93
N GLU A 49 9.44 -1.83 -13.12
CA GLU A 49 8.07 -2.09 -13.57
C GLU A 49 7.06 -1.50 -12.57
N PRO A 50 6.04 -0.73 -13.03
CA PRO A 50 4.98 -0.26 -12.16
C PRO A 50 4.32 -1.44 -11.41
N GLY A 51 4.09 -1.26 -10.11
CA GLY A 51 3.57 -2.28 -9.21
C GLY A 51 4.65 -3.17 -8.56
N SER A 52 5.93 -2.94 -8.87
CA SER A 52 7.04 -3.63 -8.20
C SER A 52 7.34 -3.06 -6.81
N GLN A 53 8.10 -3.83 -6.03
CA GLN A 53 8.56 -3.44 -4.71
C GLN A 53 9.68 -2.40 -4.81
N LEU A 54 9.66 -1.39 -3.92
CA LEU A 54 10.88 -0.66 -3.58
C LEU A 54 11.49 -1.25 -2.31
N ILE A 55 12.79 -1.50 -2.37
CA ILE A 55 13.59 -2.09 -1.31
C ILE A 55 14.40 -0.97 -0.65
N TYR A 56 14.35 -0.90 0.67
CA TYR A 56 15.16 0.03 1.43
C TYR A 56 16.59 -0.50 1.52
N GLY A 57 17.55 0.23 0.96
CA GLY A 57 18.97 -0.11 0.99
C GLY A 57 19.64 0.33 2.28
N ASP A 58 20.77 -0.29 2.60
CA ASP A 58 21.59 0.03 3.79
C ASP A 58 22.13 1.47 3.78
N ASP A 59 22.24 2.07 2.59
CA ASP A 59 22.70 3.45 2.39
C ASP A 59 21.59 4.50 2.64
N GLY A 60 20.38 4.06 2.98
CA GLY A 60 19.23 4.91 3.29
C GLY A 60 18.38 5.32 2.09
N ASP A 61 18.69 4.78 0.91
CA ASP A 61 17.97 5.03 -0.35
C ASP A 61 16.99 3.89 -0.69
N TRP A 62 15.93 4.22 -1.42
CA TRP A 62 15.01 3.24 -1.98
C TRP A 62 15.50 2.78 -3.36
N ALA A 63 15.41 1.49 -3.65
CA ALA A 63 15.75 0.95 -4.95
C ALA A 63 14.64 0.03 -5.50
N GLY A 64 14.41 0.09 -6.81
CA GLY A 64 13.57 -0.87 -7.49
C GLY A 64 14.22 -2.25 -7.58
N GLU A 65 13.44 -3.27 -7.93
CA GLU A 65 13.95 -4.63 -8.18
C GLU A 65 15.02 -4.72 -9.27
N ASN A 66 15.08 -3.72 -10.16
CA ASN A 66 16.11 -3.58 -11.18
C ASN A 66 17.40 -2.89 -10.70
N GLY A 67 17.48 -2.51 -9.42
CA GLY A 67 18.61 -1.83 -8.79
C GLY A 67 18.67 -0.32 -9.02
N THR A 68 17.70 0.27 -9.74
CA THR A 68 17.63 1.72 -9.92
C THR A 68 17.25 2.39 -8.61
N ALA A 69 18.03 3.39 -8.20
CA ALA A 69 17.69 4.24 -7.05
C ALA A 69 16.46 5.09 -7.36
N MET A 70 15.52 5.15 -6.42
CA MET A 70 14.21 5.78 -6.58
C MET A 70 14.01 6.88 -5.53
N MET A 71 13.39 7.99 -5.95
CA MET A 71 12.90 9.04 -5.07
C MET A 71 11.38 8.88 -4.94
N ILE A 72 10.89 8.84 -3.70
CA ILE A 72 9.46 8.87 -3.41
C ILE A 72 8.95 10.30 -3.57
N ASP A 73 7.94 10.47 -4.40
CA ASP A 73 7.25 11.74 -4.66
C ASP A 73 6.07 11.93 -3.72
N GLU A 74 5.19 10.93 -3.67
CA GLU A 74 3.93 10.97 -2.92
C GLU A 74 3.62 9.62 -2.28
N ILE A 75 3.12 9.65 -1.04
CA ILE A 75 2.53 8.48 -0.38
C ILE A 75 1.05 8.42 -0.75
N ILE A 76 0.69 7.44 -1.60
CA ILE A 76 -0.67 7.23 -2.09
C ILE A 76 -1.55 6.59 -1.02
N ALA A 77 -0.97 5.65 -0.26
CA ALA A 77 -1.65 4.99 0.85
C ALA A 77 -0.68 4.81 2.02
N GLU A 78 -0.97 5.50 3.14
CA GLU A 78 -0.17 5.42 4.35
C GLU A 78 -0.35 4.08 5.08
N ILE A 79 0.76 3.71 5.72
CA ILE A 79 0.89 2.64 6.69
C ILE A 79 0.45 3.19 8.07
N GLU A 80 -0.45 2.49 8.76
CA GLU A 80 -0.55 2.60 10.22
C GLU A 80 0.05 1.36 10.87
N SER A 81 1.01 1.58 11.78
CA SER A 81 1.55 0.52 12.65
C SER A 81 0.63 0.35 13.87
N GLN A 82 0.10 -0.85 14.07
CA GLN A 82 -0.63 -1.21 15.29
C GLN A 82 -0.08 -2.52 15.86
N ASN A 83 0.43 -2.47 17.10
CA ASN A 83 0.89 -3.64 17.86
C ASN A 83 1.98 -4.49 17.19
N GLY A 84 2.87 -3.86 16.42
CA GLY A 84 3.97 -4.57 15.73
C GLY A 84 3.56 -5.24 14.41
N ASP A 85 2.27 -5.18 14.06
CA ASP A 85 1.77 -5.45 12.71
C ASP A 85 1.45 -4.11 12.04
N VAL A 86 1.71 -4.06 10.73
CA VAL A 86 1.67 -2.80 9.98
C VAL A 86 0.70 -3.03 8.83
N ILE A 87 -0.44 -2.34 8.82
CA ILE A 87 -1.51 -2.59 7.84
C ILE A 87 -1.75 -1.31 7.03
N CYS A 88 -1.75 -1.45 5.71
CA CYS A 88 -2.18 -0.40 4.78
C CYS A 88 -3.59 0.09 5.18
N SER A 89 -3.82 1.39 5.27
CA SER A 89 -5.13 1.95 5.62
C SER A 89 -6.29 1.39 4.76
N PHE A 90 -6.04 1.09 3.49
CA PHE A 90 -6.99 0.41 2.61
C PHE A 90 -7.27 -1.04 3.03
N ILE A 91 -6.22 -1.83 3.31
CA ILE A 91 -6.37 -3.22 3.76
C ILE A 91 -7.03 -3.27 5.14
N ALA A 92 -6.67 -2.36 6.05
CA ALA A 92 -7.28 -2.24 7.37
C ALA A 92 -8.77 -1.91 7.26
N ALA A 93 -9.13 -0.95 6.41
CA ALA A 93 -10.51 -0.64 6.11
C ALA A 93 -11.23 -1.87 5.51
N ALA A 94 -10.63 -2.54 4.51
CA ALA A 94 -11.20 -3.72 3.84
C ALA A 94 -11.48 -4.83 4.84
N HIS A 95 -10.49 -5.15 5.67
CA HIS A 95 -10.61 -6.15 6.72
C HIS A 95 -11.71 -5.81 7.72
N ALA A 96 -11.78 -4.56 8.21
CA ALA A 96 -12.84 -4.12 9.12
C ALA A 96 -14.25 -4.25 8.50
N HIS A 97 -14.39 -3.89 7.23
CA HIS A 97 -15.65 -4.00 6.49
C HIS A 97 -16.12 -5.45 6.34
N PHE A 98 -15.23 -6.35 5.90
CA PHE A 98 -15.59 -7.77 5.72
C PHE A 98 -15.81 -8.49 7.04
N LEU A 99 -15.04 -8.18 8.09
CA LEU A 99 -15.23 -8.73 9.42
C LEU A 99 -16.60 -8.34 10.00
N GLY A 100 -17.02 -7.07 9.83
CA GLY A 100 -18.35 -6.61 10.23
C GLY A 100 -19.47 -7.42 9.58
N LYS A 101 -19.43 -7.58 8.26
CA LYS A 101 -20.41 -8.39 7.52
C LYS A 101 -20.45 -9.85 7.97
N TYR A 102 -19.29 -10.44 8.25
CA TYR A 102 -19.20 -11.82 8.74
C TYR A 102 -19.84 -11.98 10.12
N ILE A 103 -19.62 -11.03 11.03
CA ILE A 103 -20.24 -11.02 12.37
C ILE A 103 -21.76 -10.87 12.25
N GLU A 104 -22.25 -9.95 11.42
CA GLU A 104 -23.68 -9.77 11.16
C GLU A 104 -24.35 -11.07 10.69
N GLN A 105 -23.75 -11.75 9.72
CA GLN A 105 -24.21 -13.06 9.22
C GLN A 105 -24.24 -14.13 10.31
N LEU A 106 -23.24 -14.15 11.22
CA LEU A 106 -23.20 -15.09 12.34
C LEU A 106 -24.29 -14.80 13.40
N THR A 107 -24.67 -13.54 13.59
CA THR A 107 -25.77 -13.17 14.51
C THR A 107 -27.14 -13.43 13.91
N GLU A 108 -27.33 -13.19 12.61
CA GLU A 108 -28.59 -13.47 11.90
C GLU A 108 -28.85 -14.98 11.77
N SER A 109 -27.80 -15.78 11.54
CA SER A 109 -27.91 -17.25 11.47
C SER A 109 -28.18 -17.95 12.81
N LYS A 110 -28.10 -17.21 13.92
CA LYS A 110 -28.39 -17.70 15.29
C LYS A 110 -29.74 -17.21 15.84
N SER A 111 -30.45 -16.36 15.10
CA SER A 111 -31.78 -15.84 15.44
C SER A 111 -32.88 -16.61 14.71
#